data_AF-A0A7X6RCS0-F1
#
_entry.id   AF-A0A7X6RCS0-F1
#
_cell.length_a   1.000
_cell.length_b   1.000
_cell.length_c   1.000
_cell.angle_alpha   90.00
_cell.angle_beta   90.00
_cell.angle_gamma   90.00
#
_symmetry.space_group_name_H-M   'P 1'
#
loop_
_entity.id
_entity.type
_entity.pdbx_description
1 polymer ?
#
loop_
_entity_poly.entity_id
_entity_poly.type
_entity_poly.pdbx_seq_one_letter_code
_entity_poly.pdbx_strand_id
1 'polypeptide(L)'
;MQGRVIDETAGVVHVVGRHEAYANIPMQISTSAPNTQAIPKWCRNYLVAPTGRRFVALDIGSAEPRALAGVADDEKLRMAISEGLYESVGNSLLEHTGIIIPRKIVKRLFMGFLYGQSLTGVAATLAEISLDTGYAHHIFYELQGLFPKSTSLLEQVSKMPVAYLQGSPSTINVLDKRPNQRRSYLASSIIAALVKRWSTRLIELNPEIWIHEIPRDALWLSIPESETDETMLSQGIMALKQAIDDCKFQFPIDEHVMTIKRLGEQNNENW
;
A
#
# COMPACT_ATOMS: atom_id res chain seq x y z
N MET A 1 15.36 -12.20 -25.89
CA MET A 1 16.48 -11.24 -25.82
C MET A 1 16.65 -10.85 -24.36
N GLN A 2 17.72 -11.31 -23.71
CA GLN A 2 18.13 -10.88 -22.37
C GLN A 2 19.11 -9.73 -22.57
N GLY A 3 18.78 -8.54 -22.10
CA GLY A 3 19.69 -7.41 -22.24
C GLY A 3 19.07 -6.14 -21.70
N ARG A 4 19.84 -5.42 -20.90
CA ARG A 4 19.61 -3.99 -20.69
C ARG A 4 19.58 -3.35 -22.07
N VAL A 5 18.44 -2.88 -22.53
CA VAL A 5 18.38 -2.01 -23.71
C VAL A 5 18.68 -0.62 -23.20
N ILE A 6 19.98 -0.33 -23.08
CA ILE A 6 20.45 1.04 -22.92
C ILE A 6 20.43 1.62 -24.35
N ASP A 7 19.33 2.26 -24.70
CA ASP A 7 19.28 3.12 -25.88
C ASP A 7 19.75 4.51 -25.44
N GLU A 8 20.96 4.90 -25.85
CA GLU A 8 21.49 6.24 -25.63
C GLU A 8 21.05 7.12 -26.79
N THR A 9 19.80 7.57 -26.74
CA THR A 9 19.29 8.61 -27.63
C THR A 9 19.12 9.89 -26.81
N ALA A 10 19.73 10.99 -27.27
CA ALA A 10 19.63 12.32 -26.65
C ALA A 10 20.08 12.43 -25.17
N GLY A 11 21.02 11.58 -24.72
CA GLY A 11 21.58 11.64 -23.35
C GLY A 11 20.67 11.05 -22.27
N VAL A 12 19.66 10.28 -22.64
CA VAL A 12 18.75 9.57 -21.73
C VAL A 12 19.06 8.08 -21.77
N VAL A 13 18.93 7.41 -20.62
CA VAL A 13 19.05 5.95 -20.51
C VAL A 13 17.68 5.35 -20.26
N HIS A 14 17.23 4.49 -21.17
CA HIS A 14 16.02 3.70 -20.98
C HIS A 14 16.32 2.48 -20.08
N VAL A 15 15.60 2.37 -18.98
CA VAL A 15 15.69 1.20 -18.08
C VAL A 15 14.40 0.40 -18.20
N VAL A 16 14.48 -0.73 -18.89
CA VAL A 16 13.33 -1.62 -19.09
C VAL A 16 13.47 -2.85 -18.20
N GLY A 17 12.58 -2.96 -17.21
CA GLY A 17 12.42 -4.16 -16.40
C GLY A 17 11.47 -5.17 -17.05
N ARG A 18 11.60 -6.45 -16.70
CA ARG A 18 10.64 -7.50 -17.04
C ARG A 18 9.57 -7.59 -15.95
N HIS A 19 8.32 -7.33 -16.30
CA HIS A 19 7.18 -7.45 -15.41
C HIS A 19 6.57 -8.86 -15.46
N GLU A 20 6.34 -9.43 -14.29
CA GLU A 20 5.58 -10.66 -14.12
C GLU A 20 4.33 -10.35 -13.31
N ALA A 21 3.17 -10.38 -13.95
CA ALA A 21 1.92 -9.89 -13.37
C ALA A 21 1.38 -10.76 -12.22
N TYR A 22 1.84 -12.01 -12.07
CA TYR A 22 1.34 -12.97 -11.08
C TYR A 22 2.51 -13.73 -10.43
N ALA A 23 3.44 -13.00 -9.84
CA ALA A 23 4.76 -13.55 -9.47
C ALA A 23 4.80 -14.29 -8.12
N ASN A 24 3.79 -14.13 -7.27
CA ASN A 24 3.77 -14.70 -5.92
C ASN A 24 2.35 -15.11 -5.49
N ILE A 25 2.20 -15.71 -4.30
CA ILE A 25 0.90 -16.17 -3.78
C ILE A 25 -0.13 -15.02 -3.71
N PRO A 26 0.22 -13.81 -3.21
CA PRO A 26 -0.66 -12.64 -3.31
C PRO A 26 -0.93 -12.15 -4.72
N MET A 27 -0.33 -12.75 -5.75
CA MET A 27 -0.48 -12.36 -7.15
C MET A 27 0.01 -10.94 -7.43
N GLN A 28 1.02 -10.45 -6.72
CA GLN A 28 1.62 -9.14 -7.00
C GLN A 28 2.38 -9.14 -8.33
N ILE A 29 2.50 -7.94 -8.90
CA ILE A 29 3.41 -7.68 -10.00
C ILE A 29 4.83 -7.67 -9.43
N SER A 30 5.75 -8.43 -10.02
CA SER A 30 7.18 -8.30 -9.72
C SER A 30 7.94 -7.82 -10.94
N THR A 31 9.07 -7.15 -10.72
CA THR A 31 9.97 -6.72 -11.79
C THR A 31 11.37 -7.28 -11.60
N SER A 32 11.98 -7.67 -12.71
CA SER A 32 13.32 -8.25 -12.72
C SER A 32 14.12 -7.77 -13.93
N ALA A 33 15.46 -7.85 -13.82
CA ALA A 33 16.39 -7.56 -14.90
C ALA A 33 16.25 -6.18 -15.60
N PRO A 34 16.23 -5.03 -14.88
CA PRO A 34 16.38 -4.85 -13.43
C PRO A 34 15.04 -4.76 -12.69
N ASN A 35 15.07 -4.81 -11.36
CA ASN A 35 13.89 -4.54 -10.53
C ASN A 35 13.62 -3.03 -10.49
N THR A 36 12.79 -2.57 -11.42
CA THR A 36 12.37 -1.17 -11.58
C THR A 36 11.42 -0.68 -10.47
N GLN A 37 10.80 -1.60 -9.70
CA GLN A 37 10.01 -1.23 -8.52
C GLN A 37 10.90 -0.89 -7.30
N ALA A 38 12.15 -1.34 -7.31
CA ALA A 38 13.11 -1.12 -6.24
C ALA A 38 14.07 0.05 -6.50
N ILE A 39 13.71 0.98 -7.39
CA ILE A 39 14.54 2.17 -7.66
C ILE A 39 14.74 2.96 -6.36
N PRO A 40 16.01 3.13 -5.90
CA PRO A 40 16.32 3.86 -4.69
C PRO A 40 15.77 5.28 -4.71
N LYS A 41 15.34 5.79 -3.56
CA LYS A 41 14.76 7.14 -3.47
C LYS A 41 15.65 8.22 -4.07
N TRP A 42 16.96 8.17 -3.79
CA TRP A 42 17.93 9.12 -4.33
C TRP A 42 18.05 9.07 -5.86
N CYS A 43 17.76 7.92 -6.49
CA CYS A 43 17.74 7.80 -7.94
C CYS A 43 16.49 8.43 -8.57
N ARG A 44 15.39 8.59 -7.82
CA ARG A 44 14.10 9.04 -8.36
C ARG A 44 14.14 10.47 -8.89
N ASN A 45 15.06 11.30 -8.40
CA ASN A 45 15.29 12.66 -8.88
C ASN A 45 15.95 12.71 -10.27
N TYR A 46 16.46 11.57 -10.76
CA TYR A 46 17.06 11.45 -12.09
C TYR A 46 16.11 10.81 -13.11
N LEU A 47 14.87 10.51 -12.72
CA LEU A 47 13.85 10.02 -13.64
C LEU A 47 13.35 11.19 -14.49
N VAL A 48 13.50 11.07 -15.81
CA VAL A 48 13.14 12.11 -16.77
C VAL A 48 11.96 11.68 -17.63
N ALA A 49 10.91 12.50 -17.66
CA ALA A 49 9.73 12.20 -18.46
C ALA A 49 10.02 12.37 -19.96
N PRO A 50 9.29 11.69 -20.84
CA PRO A 50 9.38 11.95 -22.28
C PRO A 50 9.02 13.41 -22.61
N THR A 51 9.55 13.94 -23.70
CA THR A 51 9.33 15.33 -24.13
C THR A 51 7.85 15.72 -24.17
N GLY A 52 7.51 16.89 -23.62
CA GLY A 52 6.13 17.41 -23.55
C GLY A 52 5.27 16.78 -22.44
N ARG A 53 5.90 16.03 -21.53
CA ARG A 53 5.24 15.30 -20.44
C ARG A 53 5.99 15.52 -19.14
N ARG A 54 5.31 15.27 -18.03
CA ARG A 54 5.87 15.29 -16.67
C ARG A 54 5.60 13.98 -15.96
N PHE A 55 6.49 13.60 -15.04
CA PHE A 55 6.35 12.38 -14.25
C PHE A 55 5.61 12.63 -12.95
N VAL A 56 4.62 11.78 -12.67
CA VAL A 56 3.88 11.77 -11.41
C VAL A 56 3.68 10.35 -10.90
N ALA A 57 3.43 10.23 -9.60
CA ALA A 57 3.01 9.00 -8.96
C ALA A 57 1.65 9.22 -8.30
N LEU A 58 0.68 8.37 -8.63
CA LEU A 58 -0.58 8.25 -7.88
C LEU A 58 -0.42 7.11 -6.86
N ASP A 59 -0.75 7.38 -5.61
CA ASP A 59 -0.49 6.47 -4.47
C ASP A 59 -1.79 6.31 -3.68
N ILE A 60 -2.23 5.07 -3.47
CA ILE A 60 -3.44 4.77 -2.69
C ILE A 60 -3.11 4.91 -1.20
N GLY A 61 -3.63 5.97 -0.59
CA GLY A 61 -3.44 6.23 0.84
C GLY A 61 -3.99 5.09 1.70
N SER A 62 -3.15 4.54 2.58
CA SER A 62 -3.56 3.48 3.53
C SER A 62 -4.19 2.26 2.85
N ALA A 63 -3.67 1.84 1.69
CA ALA A 63 -4.25 0.78 0.86
C ALA A 63 -4.51 -0.54 1.61
N GLU A 64 -3.55 -1.03 2.40
CA GLU A 64 -3.70 -2.26 3.17
C GLU A 64 -4.73 -2.16 4.31
N PRO A 65 -4.71 -1.10 5.15
CA PRO A 65 -5.79 -0.84 6.09
C PRO A 65 -7.18 -0.78 5.44
N ARG A 66 -7.31 -0.12 4.28
CA ARG A 66 -8.58 -0.04 3.53
C ARG A 66 -9.04 -1.42 3.04
N ALA A 67 -8.12 -2.22 2.50
CA ALA A 67 -8.41 -3.59 2.07
C ALA A 67 -8.92 -4.45 3.24
N LEU A 68 -8.28 -4.33 4.42
CA LEU A 68 -8.71 -5.03 5.63
C LEU A 68 -10.08 -4.54 6.12
N ALA A 69 -10.28 -3.23 6.24
CA ALA A 69 -11.54 -2.64 6.71
C ALA A 69 -12.73 -3.00 5.81
N GLY A 70 -12.47 -3.08 4.51
CA GLY A 70 -13.43 -3.53 3.51
C GLY A 70 -13.86 -4.97 3.73
N VAL A 71 -12.92 -5.91 3.73
CA VAL A 71 -13.22 -7.35 3.84
C VAL A 71 -13.71 -7.77 5.22
N ALA A 72 -13.16 -7.17 6.28
CA ALA A 72 -13.62 -7.42 7.64
C ALA A 72 -14.97 -6.77 7.95
N ASP A 73 -15.45 -5.86 7.09
CA ASP A 73 -16.59 -5.00 7.36
C ASP A 73 -16.45 -4.22 8.69
N ASP A 74 -15.24 -3.71 8.95
CA ASP A 74 -14.89 -3.08 10.22
C ASP A 74 -15.09 -1.57 10.18
N GLU A 75 -16.29 -1.12 10.57
CA GLU A 75 -16.67 0.29 10.52
C GLU A 75 -15.76 1.19 11.36
N LYS A 76 -15.25 0.70 12.50
CA LYS A 76 -14.34 1.48 13.34
C LYS A 76 -13.00 1.71 12.64
N LEU A 77 -12.51 0.71 11.90
CA LEU A 77 -11.32 0.90 11.06
C LEU A 77 -11.60 1.83 9.87
N ARG A 78 -12.79 1.75 9.26
CA ARG A 78 -13.20 2.68 8.18
C ARG A 78 -13.21 4.13 8.66
N MET A 79 -13.83 4.39 9.82
CA MET A 79 -13.85 5.71 10.45
C MET A 79 -12.44 6.21 10.76
N ALA A 80 -11.60 5.38 11.39
CA ALA A 80 -10.22 5.76 11.70
C ALA A 80 -9.42 6.15 10.44
N ILE A 81 -9.64 5.47 9.32
CA ILE A 81 -9.00 5.81 8.04
C ILE A 81 -9.44 7.20 7.57
N SER A 82 -10.75 7.49 7.58
CA SER A 82 -11.31 8.78 7.16
C SER A 82 -10.84 9.95 8.01
N GLU A 83 -10.62 9.74 9.31
CA GLU A 83 -10.18 10.76 10.27
C GLU A 83 -8.65 10.98 10.30
N GLY A 84 -7.89 10.20 9.53
CA GLY A 84 -6.44 10.08 9.66
C GLY A 84 -6.04 8.90 10.54
N LEU A 85 -5.74 7.77 9.89
CA LEU A 85 -5.55 6.46 10.54
C LEU A 85 -4.63 6.48 11.76
N TYR A 86 -3.44 7.05 11.61
CA TYR A 86 -2.42 6.94 12.66
C TYR A 86 -2.63 7.94 13.79
N GLU A 87 -3.23 9.09 13.47
CA GLU A 87 -3.68 10.09 14.43
C GLU A 87 -4.84 9.54 15.27
N SER A 88 -5.85 8.95 14.63
CA SER A 88 -7.02 8.34 15.29
C SER A 88 -6.61 7.16 16.19
N VAL A 89 -5.73 6.27 15.71
CA VAL A 89 -5.16 5.18 16.53
C VAL A 89 -4.32 5.74 17.68
N GLY A 90 -3.50 6.76 17.43
CA GLY A 90 -2.66 7.39 18.46
C GLY A 90 -3.48 8.02 19.58
N ASN A 91 -4.55 8.74 19.23
CA ASN A 91 -5.49 9.33 20.18
C ASN A 91 -6.24 8.26 20.98
N SER A 92 -6.68 7.19 20.32
CA SER A 92 -7.32 6.06 21.00
C SER A 92 -6.37 5.41 22.01
N LEU A 93 -5.12 5.17 21.62
CA LEU A 93 -4.11 4.61 22.54
C LEU A 93 -3.81 5.58 23.69
N LEU A 94 -3.73 6.89 23.45
CA LEU A 94 -3.55 7.89 24.50
C LEU A 94 -4.71 7.86 25.51
N GLU A 95 -5.96 7.80 25.04
CA GLU A 95 -7.14 7.77 25.90
C GLU A 95 -7.16 6.54 26.83
N HIS A 96 -6.79 5.36 26.30
CA HIS A 96 -6.87 4.11 27.05
C HIS A 96 -5.61 3.84 27.91
N THR A 97 -4.45 4.33 27.48
CA THR A 97 -3.16 4.05 28.15
C THR A 97 -2.58 5.23 28.94
N GLY A 98 -3.03 6.45 28.66
CA GLY A 98 -2.46 7.68 29.20
C GLY A 98 -1.12 8.09 28.58
N ILE A 99 -0.70 7.45 27.48
CA ILE A 99 0.63 7.62 26.89
C ILE A 99 0.55 8.28 25.52
N ILE A 100 1.33 9.34 25.33
CA ILE A 100 1.50 9.97 24.02
C ILE A 100 2.53 9.16 23.23
N ILE A 101 2.09 8.47 22.19
CA ILE A 101 2.95 7.70 21.30
C ILE A 101 3.19 8.49 20.01
N PRO A 102 4.45 8.76 19.61
CA PRO A 102 4.73 9.47 18.36
C PRO A 102 4.13 8.77 17.14
N ARG A 103 3.60 9.52 16.20
CA ARG A 103 2.94 9.00 14.98
C ARG A 103 3.75 7.94 14.23
N LYS A 104 5.08 8.10 14.13
CA LYS A 104 5.97 7.12 13.50
C LYS A 104 5.91 5.76 14.19
N ILE A 105 5.83 5.75 15.51
CA ILE A 105 5.71 4.54 16.33
C ILE A 105 4.30 3.96 16.23
N VAL A 106 3.25 4.81 16.28
CA VAL A 106 1.85 4.37 16.06
C VAL A 106 1.70 3.65 14.72
N LYS A 107 2.24 4.23 13.65
CA LYS A 107 2.25 3.59 12.32
C LYS A 107 2.89 2.21 12.35
N ARG A 108 4.02 2.06 13.02
CA ARG A 108 4.71 0.76 13.13
C ARG A 108 3.92 -0.25 13.94
N LEU A 109 3.32 0.18 15.05
CA LEU A 109 2.45 -0.67 15.87
C LEU A 109 1.23 -1.14 15.07
N PHE A 110 0.57 -0.23 14.35
CA PHE A 110 -0.59 -0.56 13.53
C PHE A 110 -0.23 -1.53 12.39
N MET A 111 0.86 -1.30 11.66
CA MET A 111 1.32 -2.27 10.65
C MET A 111 1.74 -3.59 11.28
N GLY A 112 2.34 -3.55 12.47
CA GLY A 112 2.62 -4.72 13.28
C GLY A 112 1.36 -5.52 13.59
N PHE A 113 0.28 -4.87 14.03
CA PHE A 113 -1.02 -5.48 14.24
C PHE A 113 -1.53 -6.20 12.99
N LEU A 114 -1.54 -5.53 11.84
CA LEU A 114 -1.98 -6.10 10.56
C LEU A 114 -1.21 -7.38 10.20
N TYR A 115 0.10 -7.39 10.46
CA TYR A 115 0.98 -8.52 10.15
C TYR A 115 1.20 -9.51 11.31
N GLY A 116 0.53 -9.35 12.46
CA GLY A 116 0.68 -10.28 13.59
C GLY A 116 2.00 -10.15 14.37
N GLN A 117 2.47 -8.93 14.60
CA GLN A 117 3.56 -8.64 15.53
C GLN A 117 3.22 -9.21 16.91
N SER A 118 4.15 -9.93 17.53
CA SER A 118 4.01 -10.47 18.88
C SER A 118 4.12 -9.37 19.94
N LEU A 119 3.70 -9.67 21.18
CA LEU A 119 3.92 -8.81 22.33
C LEU A 119 5.42 -8.43 22.49
N THR A 120 6.32 -9.40 22.31
CA THR A 120 7.78 -9.14 22.33
C THR A 120 8.21 -8.16 21.22
N GLY A 121 7.59 -8.24 20.04
CA GLY A 121 7.81 -7.29 18.97
C GLY A 121 7.29 -5.89 19.31
N VAL A 122 6.11 -5.79 19.92
CA VAL A 122 5.56 -4.50 20.39
C VAL A 122 6.48 -3.87 21.44
N ALA A 123 6.96 -4.65 22.42
CA ALA A 123 7.92 -4.18 23.40
C ALA A 123 9.19 -3.63 22.73
N ALA A 124 9.73 -4.32 21.72
CA ALA A 124 10.88 -3.83 20.96
C ALA A 124 10.59 -2.52 20.20
N THR A 125 9.40 -2.37 19.60
CA THR A 125 8.99 -1.12 18.95
C THR A 125 8.91 0.04 19.96
N LEU A 126 8.38 -0.21 21.17
CA LEU A 126 8.20 0.81 22.21
C LEU A 126 9.51 1.17 22.92
N ALA A 127 10.48 0.26 22.97
CA ALA A 127 11.79 0.52 23.54
C ALA A 127 12.53 1.67 22.82
N GLU A 128 12.23 1.94 21.54
CA GLU A 128 12.81 3.06 20.79
C GLU A 128 12.43 4.44 21.33
N ILE A 129 11.37 4.52 22.13
CA ILE A 129 10.94 5.73 22.84
C ILE A 129 11.08 5.58 24.36
N SER A 130 11.94 4.65 24.81
CA SER A 130 12.23 4.41 26.22
C SER A 130 11.01 4.09 27.09
N LEU A 131 9.96 3.51 26.49
CA LEU A 131 8.81 3.00 27.24
C LEU A 131 9.10 1.59 27.76
N ASP A 132 8.76 1.34 29.02
CA ASP A 132 8.93 0.04 29.66
C ASP A 132 8.04 -1.05 29.03
N THR A 133 8.55 -2.27 29.10
CA THR A 133 7.86 -3.53 28.80
C THR A 133 6.51 -3.69 29.48
N GLY A 134 6.28 -3.12 30.68
CA GLY A 134 4.97 -3.13 31.34
C GLY A 134 3.86 -2.50 30.52
N TYR A 135 4.17 -1.43 29.77
CA TYR A 135 3.20 -0.77 28.88
C TYR A 135 2.97 -1.53 27.58
N ALA A 136 3.91 -2.38 27.17
CA ALA A 136 3.79 -3.16 25.94
C ALA A 136 2.60 -4.12 25.98
N HIS A 137 2.33 -4.73 27.14
CA HIS A 137 1.17 -5.59 27.33
C HIS A 137 -0.12 -4.80 27.12
N HIS A 138 -0.26 -3.66 27.78
CA HIS A 138 -1.46 -2.83 27.68
C HIS A 138 -1.69 -2.36 26.24
N ILE A 139 -0.67 -1.76 25.59
CA ILE A 139 -0.76 -1.28 24.20
C ILE A 139 -1.08 -2.41 23.22
N PHE A 140 -0.52 -3.61 23.43
CA PHE A 140 -0.76 -4.77 22.57
C PHE A 140 -2.24 -5.21 22.59
N TYR A 141 -2.84 -5.30 23.77
CA TYR A 141 -4.24 -5.71 23.90
C TYR A 141 -5.20 -4.59 23.48
N GLU A 142 -4.90 -3.33 23.82
CA GLU A 142 -5.71 -2.20 23.37
C GLU A 142 -5.76 -2.14 21.84
N LEU A 143 -4.62 -2.26 21.16
CA LEU A 143 -4.55 -2.23 19.70
C LEU A 143 -5.37 -3.36 19.05
N GLN A 144 -5.40 -4.56 19.65
CA GLN A 144 -6.25 -5.66 19.19
C GLN A 144 -7.74 -5.42 19.46
N GLY A 145 -8.05 -4.76 20.57
CA GLY A 145 -9.41 -4.38 20.96
C GLY A 145 -10.00 -3.23 20.14
N LEU A 146 -9.16 -2.39 19.52
CA LEU A 146 -9.62 -1.26 18.71
C LEU A 146 -10.47 -1.69 17.50
N PHE A 147 -10.12 -2.80 16.85
CA PHE A 147 -10.73 -3.22 15.57
C PHE A 147 -11.18 -4.70 15.63
N PRO A 148 -12.24 -5.02 16.39
CA PRO A 148 -12.57 -6.40 16.75
C PRO A 148 -12.91 -7.29 15.54
N LYS A 149 -13.59 -6.75 14.51
CA LYS A 149 -13.90 -7.52 13.29
C LYS A 149 -12.62 -7.81 12.50
N SER A 150 -11.74 -6.82 12.36
CA SER A 150 -10.44 -6.99 11.72
C SER A 150 -9.56 -7.99 12.46
N THR A 151 -9.50 -7.89 13.79
CA THR A 151 -8.75 -8.82 14.67
C THR A 151 -9.23 -10.26 14.48
N SER A 152 -10.56 -10.47 14.57
CA SER A 152 -11.17 -11.79 14.38
C SER A 152 -10.84 -12.39 13.01
N LEU A 153 -10.97 -11.61 11.94
CA LEU A 153 -10.64 -12.05 10.59
C LEU A 153 -9.15 -12.42 10.43
N LEU A 154 -8.24 -11.56 10.91
CA LEU A 154 -6.80 -11.82 10.84
C LEU A 154 -6.39 -13.06 11.64
N GLU A 155 -7.03 -13.31 12.78
CA GLU A 155 -6.83 -14.54 13.55
C GLU A 155 -7.31 -15.77 12.80
N GLN A 156 -8.50 -15.72 12.21
CA GLN A 156 -9.04 -16.81 11.41
C GLN A 156 -8.10 -17.13 10.23
N VAL A 157 -7.74 -16.12 9.44
CA VAL A 157 -6.84 -16.25 8.27
C VAL A 157 -5.49 -16.82 8.67
N SER A 158 -4.95 -16.44 9.82
CA SER A 158 -3.65 -16.95 10.28
C SER A 158 -3.63 -18.45 10.55
N LYS A 159 -4.80 -19.04 10.82
CA LYS A 159 -4.99 -20.48 11.11
C LYS A 159 -5.47 -21.28 9.90
N MET A 160 -5.86 -20.63 8.80
CA MET A 160 -6.36 -21.33 7.62
C MET A 160 -5.27 -22.18 6.95
N PRO A 161 -5.63 -23.38 6.44
CA PRO A 161 -4.71 -24.21 5.65
C PRO A 161 -4.49 -23.67 4.23
N VAL A 162 -5.36 -22.76 3.78
CA VAL A 162 -5.35 -22.17 2.43
C VAL A 162 -5.13 -20.67 2.47
N ALA A 163 -4.57 -20.10 1.40
CA ALA A 163 -4.37 -18.67 1.27
C ALA A 163 -5.72 -17.96 1.20
N TYR A 164 -5.87 -16.85 1.93
CA TYR A 164 -7.01 -15.95 1.80
C TYR A 164 -6.64 -14.86 0.78
N LEU A 165 -7.27 -14.88 -0.38
CA LEU A 165 -6.94 -14.05 -1.53
C LEU A 165 -8.18 -13.31 -2.03
N GLN A 166 -8.03 -12.02 -2.35
CA GLN A 166 -9.07 -11.21 -2.99
C GLN A 166 -10.43 -11.30 -2.24
N GLY A 167 -10.41 -11.25 -0.91
CA GLY A 167 -11.62 -11.28 -0.09
C GLY A 167 -12.21 -12.66 0.19
N SER A 168 -11.54 -13.77 -0.18
CA SER A 168 -12.05 -15.12 0.08
C SER A 168 -10.97 -16.19 0.25
N PRO A 169 -11.27 -17.34 0.89
CA PRO A 169 -10.36 -18.49 0.90
C PRO A 169 -10.15 -19.05 -0.52
N SER A 170 -8.90 -19.35 -0.87
CA SER A 170 -8.52 -19.93 -2.16
C SER A 170 -8.29 -21.44 -2.07
N THR A 171 -7.81 -22.05 -3.16
CA THR A 171 -7.37 -23.46 -3.23
C THR A 171 -5.88 -23.65 -2.94
N ILE A 172 -5.11 -22.57 -2.77
CA ILE A 172 -3.65 -22.63 -2.59
C ILE A 172 -3.34 -23.02 -1.15
N ASN A 173 -2.70 -24.18 -0.95
CA ASN A 173 -2.24 -24.62 0.37
C ASN A 173 -1.08 -23.75 0.87
N VAL A 174 -1.17 -23.30 2.13
CA VAL A 174 -0.17 -22.44 2.80
C VAL A 174 0.19 -22.94 4.20
N LEU A 175 0.01 -24.24 4.46
CA LEU A 175 0.37 -24.85 5.74
C LEU A 175 1.87 -24.71 6.06
N ASP A 176 2.71 -24.65 5.02
CA ASP A 176 4.15 -24.42 5.13
C ASP A 176 4.51 -22.96 5.48
N LYS A 177 3.57 -22.02 5.35
CA LYS A 177 3.79 -20.59 5.65
C LYS A 177 3.52 -20.27 7.11
N ARG A 178 4.25 -19.29 7.65
CA ARG A 178 4.05 -18.78 9.02
C ARG A 178 2.72 -18.02 9.13
N PRO A 179 2.07 -17.99 10.31
CA PRO A 179 0.80 -17.27 10.52
C PRO A 179 0.82 -15.81 10.01
N ASN A 180 1.91 -15.09 10.25
CA ASN A 180 2.07 -13.69 9.82
C ASN A 180 2.14 -13.53 8.30
N GLN A 181 2.74 -14.50 7.60
CA GLN A 181 2.75 -14.51 6.13
C GLN A 181 1.34 -14.74 5.59
N ARG A 182 0.58 -15.66 6.19
CA ARG A 182 -0.82 -15.93 5.80
C ARG A 182 -1.69 -14.68 5.96
N ARG A 183 -1.53 -13.93 7.06
CA ARG A 183 -2.20 -12.64 7.29
C ARG A 183 -1.91 -11.62 6.19
N SER A 184 -0.64 -11.47 5.79
CA SER A 184 -0.26 -10.48 4.77
C SER A 184 -0.91 -10.72 3.40
N TYR A 185 -1.28 -11.96 3.08
CA TYR A 185 -1.84 -12.31 1.76
C TYR A 185 -3.22 -11.68 1.55
N LEU A 186 -4.00 -11.48 2.61
CA LEU A 186 -5.33 -10.89 2.54
C LEU A 186 -5.29 -9.50 1.88
N ALA A 187 -4.59 -8.56 2.49
CA ALA A 187 -4.53 -7.18 1.98
C ALA A 187 -3.71 -7.10 0.69
N SER A 188 -2.57 -7.79 0.64
CA SER A 188 -1.67 -7.75 -0.52
C SER A 188 -2.32 -8.23 -1.81
N SER A 189 -3.19 -9.25 -1.74
CA SER A 189 -3.85 -9.80 -2.93
C SER A 189 -5.00 -8.92 -3.46
N ILE A 190 -5.71 -8.24 -2.56
CA ILE A 190 -6.73 -7.25 -2.93
C ILE A 190 -6.07 -6.08 -3.64
N ILE A 191 -4.99 -5.54 -3.06
CA ILE A 191 -4.22 -4.46 -3.67
C ILE A 191 -3.68 -4.90 -5.03
N ALA A 192 -3.09 -6.10 -5.13
CA ALA A 192 -2.56 -6.61 -6.39
C ALA A 192 -3.61 -6.72 -7.49
N ALA A 193 -4.84 -7.12 -7.17
CA ALA A 193 -5.95 -7.13 -8.12
C ALA A 193 -6.40 -5.70 -8.47
N LEU A 194 -6.56 -4.85 -7.46
CA LEU A 194 -6.99 -3.46 -7.63
C LEU A 194 -6.03 -2.65 -8.50
N VAL A 195 -4.72 -2.64 -8.24
CA VAL A 195 -3.79 -1.81 -9.01
C VAL A 195 -3.70 -2.22 -10.47
N LYS A 196 -3.82 -3.52 -10.78
CA LYS A 196 -3.89 -3.99 -12.16
C LYS A 196 -5.13 -3.43 -12.84
N ARG A 197 -6.29 -3.58 -12.22
CA ARG A 197 -7.54 -3.12 -12.83
C ARG A 197 -7.62 -1.59 -12.90
N TRP A 198 -7.16 -0.91 -11.86
CA TRP A 198 -7.05 0.54 -11.78
C TRP A 198 -6.16 1.10 -12.89
N SER A 199 -5.00 0.47 -13.14
CA SER A 199 -4.11 0.87 -14.23
C SER A 199 -4.79 0.79 -15.61
N THR A 200 -5.58 -0.26 -15.84
CA THR A 200 -6.35 -0.42 -17.08
C THR A 200 -7.45 0.63 -17.20
N ARG A 201 -8.26 0.82 -16.15
CA ARG A 201 -9.33 1.82 -16.15
C ARG A 201 -8.83 3.23 -16.33
N LEU A 202 -7.66 3.54 -15.77
CA LEU A 202 -7.08 4.87 -15.92
C LEU A 202 -6.68 5.16 -17.37
N ILE A 203 -6.07 4.20 -18.06
CA ILE A 203 -5.73 4.33 -19.49
C ILE A 203 -6.99 4.39 -20.36
N GLU A 204 -8.03 3.63 -20.03
CA GLU A 204 -9.32 3.69 -20.75
C GLU A 204 -10.00 5.07 -20.61
N LEU A 205 -9.88 5.70 -19.44
CA LEU A 205 -10.43 7.04 -19.18
C LEU A 205 -9.62 8.15 -19.86
N ASN A 206 -8.30 8.00 -19.93
CA ASN A 206 -7.41 8.96 -20.55
C ASN A 206 -6.26 8.23 -21.29
N PRO A 207 -6.41 7.98 -22.60
CA PRO A 207 -5.41 7.29 -23.41
C PRO A 207 -4.08 8.03 -23.53
N GLU A 208 -4.06 9.33 -23.22
CA GLU A 208 -2.83 10.12 -23.21
C GLU A 208 -1.96 9.80 -22.00
N ILE A 209 -2.41 9.02 -21.00
CA ILE A 209 -1.61 8.61 -19.83
C ILE A 209 -0.71 7.43 -20.17
N TRP A 210 0.57 7.52 -19.80
CA TRP A 210 1.49 6.39 -19.93
C TRP A 210 1.91 5.91 -18.55
N ILE A 211 1.55 4.67 -18.22
CA ILE A 211 1.96 4.01 -16.98
C ILE A 211 3.29 3.32 -17.24
N HIS A 212 4.30 3.70 -16.45
CA HIS A 212 5.67 3.20 -16.58
C HIS A 212 5.99 2.10 -15.57
N GLU A 213 5.44 2.21 -14.36
CA GLU A 213 5.67 1.22 -13.30
C GLU A 213 4.47 1.16 -12.33
N ILE A 214 4.29 0.01 -11.68
CA ILE A 214 3.24 -0.23 -10.68
C ILE A 214 3.89 -0.76 -9.40
N PRO A 215 4.55 0.09 -8.59
CA PRO A 215 5.16 -0.35 -7.35
C PRO A 215 4.10 -0.50 -6.27
N ARG A 216 3.74 -1.76 -5.96
CA ARG A 216 2.78 -2.14 -4.90
C ARG A 216 1.39 -1.51 -5.07
N ASP A 217 1.13 -0.42 -4.37
CA ASP A 217 -0.13 0.31 -4.23
C ASP A 217 -0.13 1.67 -4.96
N ALA A 218 0.89 1.92 -5.79
CA ALA A 218 1.02 3.14 -6.57
C ALA A 218 1.13 2.88 -8.09
N LEU A 219 0.81 3.90 -8.88
CA LEU A 219 1.05 3.97 -10.32
C LEU A 219 2.05 5.09 -10.59
N TRP A 220 3.18 4.77 -11.23
CA TRP A 220 4.13 5.75 -11.73
C TRP A 220 3.86 5.97 -13.20
N LEU A 221 3.57 7.21 -13.55
CA LEU A 221 3.03 7.56 -14.86
C LEU A 221 3.60 8.88 -15.35
N SER A 222 3.64 9.04 -16.66
CA SER A 222 3.86 10.34 -17.28
C SER A 222 2.54 10.84 -17.83
N ILE A 223 2.34 12.16 -17.78
CA ILE A 223 1.16 12.86 -18.31
C ILE A 223 1.57 14.07 -19.12
N PRO A 224 0.75 14.53 -20.09
CA PRO A 224 0.99 15.78 -20.78
C PRO A 224 1.23 16.94 -19.80
N GLU A 225 2.13 17.87 -20.13
CA GLU A 225 2.41 19.04 -19.27
C GLU A 225 1.17 19.91 -19.03
N SER A 226 0.21 19.90 -19.95
CA SER A 226 -1.07 20.61 -19.81
C SER A 226 -2.02 20.01 -18.77
N GLU A 227 -1.79 18.76 -18.34
CA GLU A 227 -2.62 18.11 -17.32
C GLU A 227 -2.28 18.61 -15.92
N THR A 228 -3.30 18.95 -15.13
CA THR A 228 -3.12 19.43 -13.76
C THR A 228 -3.11 18.27 -12.76
N ASP A 229 -2.51 18.49 -11.58
CA ASP A 229 -2.50 17.51 -10.51
C ASP A 229 -3.93 17.19 -10.00
N GLU A 230 -4.82 18.19 -10.00
CA GLU A 230 -6.22 18.04 -9.59
C GLU A 230 -7.02 17.20 -10.59
N THR A 231 -6.89 17.48 -11.88
CA THR A 231 -7.51 16.66 -12.94
C THR A 231 -7.05 15.21 -12.84
N MET A 232 -5.73 15.01 -12.66
CA MET A 232 -5.15 13.68 -12.55
C MET A 232 -5.63 12.95 -11.30
N LEU A 233 -5.71 13.61 -10.14
CA LEU A 233 -6.28 13.02 -8.93
C LEU A 233 -7.74 12.59 -9.15
N SER A 234 -8.56 13.46 -9.75
CA SER A 234 -9.97 13.16 -10.04
C SER A 234 -10.12 11.95 -10.96
N GLN A 235 -9.37 11.90 -12.06
CA GLN A 235 -9.33 10.75 -12.97
C GLN A 235 -8.83 9.48 -12.27
N GLY A 236 -7.78 9.59 -11.46
CA GLY A 236 -7.23 8.49 -10.68
C GLY A 236 -8.25 7.90 -9.70
N ILE A 237 -8.96 8.73 -8.96
CA ILE A 237 -10.01 8.32 -8.01
C ILE A 237 -11.19 7.70 -8.76
N MET A 238 -11.62 8.28 -9.88
CA MET A 238 -12.69 7.73 -10.70
C MET A 238 -12.33 6.35 -11.26
N ALA A 239 -11.11 6.19 -11.78
CA ALA A 239 -10.59 4.91 -12.25
C ALA A 239 -10.52 3.87 -11.12
N LEU A 240 -10.13 4.30 -9.91
CA LEU A 240 -10.06 3.42 -8.74
C LEU A 240 -11.46 2.94 -8.32
N LYS A 241 -12.48 3.82 -8.33
CA LYS A 241 -13.88 3.45 -8.07
C LYS A 241 -14.35 2.37 -9.04
N GLN A 242 -14.14 2.58 -10.33
CA GLN A 242 -14.49 1.59 -11.37
C GLN A 242 -13.74 0.26 -11.17
N ALA A 243 -12.46 0.31 -10.78
CA ALA A 243 -11.68 -0.89 -10.51
C ALA A 243 -12.20 -1.68 -9.30
N ILE A 244 -12.63 -0.97 -8.24
CA ILE A 244 -13.27 -1.58 -7.08
C ILE A 244 -14.58 -2.28 -7.46
N ASP A 245 -15.42 -1.62 -8.27
CA ASP A 245 -16.67 -2.18 -8.76
C ASP A 245 -16.44 -3.43 -9.63
N ASP A 246 -15.47 -3.37 -10.55
CA ASP A 246 -15.11 -4.50 -11.41
C ASP A 246 -14.60 -5.71 -10.60
N CYS A 247 -13.76 -5.44 -9.60
CA CYS A 247 -13.26 -6.47 -8.69
C CYS A 247 -14.29 -6.93 -7.66
N LYS A 248 -15.41 -6.21 -7.53
CA LYS A 248 -16.47 -6.44 -6.52
C LYS A 248 -15.95 -6.44 -5.09
N PHE A 249 -14.96 -5.59 -4.80
CA PHE A 249 -14.43 -5.47 -3.45
C PHE A 249 -15.22 -4.43 -2.65
N GLN A 250 -15.34 -4.68 -1.35
CA GLN A 250 -15.57 -3.60 -0.41
C GLN A 250 -14.21 -2.95 -0.13
N PHE A 251 -14.05 -1.68 -0.48
CA PHE A 251 -12.81 -0.93 -0.28
C PHE A 251 -13.18 0.53 0.05
N PRO A 252 -12.99 1.00 1.29
CA PRO A 252 -13.40 2.33 1.70
C PRO A 252 -12.72 3.43 0.88
N ILE A 253 -13.50 4.41 0.43
CA ILE A 253 -13.03 5.60 -0.27
C ILE A 253 -13.46 6.83 0.52
N ASP A 254 -12.53 7.76 0.70
CA ASP A 254 -12.71 9.08 1.29
C ASP A 254 -11.83 10.09 0.54
N GLU A 255 -11.78 11.34 1.02
CA GLU A 255 -10.98 12.42 0.44
C GLU A 255 -9.46 12.19 0.51
N HIS A 256 -8.98 11.28 1.36
CA HIS A 256 -7.57 10.94 1.54
C HIS A 256 -7.19 9.62 0.84
N VAL A 257 -8.07 9.07 -0.01
CA VAL A 257 -7.82 7.78 -0.70
C VAL A 257 -6.62 7.83 -1.64
N MET A 258 -6.29 9.00 -2.19
CA MET A 258 -5.26 9.12 -3.21
C MET A 258 -4.42 10.36 -3.02
N THR A 259 -3.13 10.21 -3.23
CA THR A 259 -2.19 11.35 -3.30
C THR A 259 -1.45 11.33 -4.62
N ILE A 260 -1.04 12.51 -5.07
CA ILE A 260 -0.19 12.69 -6.24
C ILE A 260 1.16 13.27 -5.82
N LYS A 261 2.24 12.72 -6.36
CA LYS A 261 3.60 13.19 -6.12
C LYS A 261 4.30 13.40 -7.44
N ARG A 262 5.01 14.51 -7.58
CA ARG A 262 5.88 14.76 -8.73
C ARG A 262 7.19 14.01 -8.54
N LEU A 263 7.65 13.33 -9.59
CA LEU A 263 8.94 12.63 -9.59
C LEU A 263 9.91 13.37 -10.52
N GLY A 264 11.21 13.34 -10.23
CA GLY A 264 12.22 14.01 -11.06
C GLY A 264 12.36 15.52 -10.81
N GLU A 265 11.48 16.13 -10.01
CA GLU A 265 11.64 17.52 -9.57
C GLU A 265 12.51 17.58 -8.29
N GLN A 266 13.49 18.47 -8.25
CA GLN A 266 14.31 18.74 -7.07
C GLN A 266 13.47 19.40 -5.96
N ASN A 267 12.58 18.65 -5.33
CA ASN A 267 11.93 19.09 -4.11
C ASN A 267 12.80 18.69 -2.91
N ASN A 268 13.57 19.68 -2.46
CA ASN A 268 14.25 19.74 -1.18
C ASN A 268 13.24 19.65 -0.02
N GLU A 269 12.69 18.49 0.29
CA GLU A 269 12.12 18.29 1.63
C GLU A 269 12.43 16.89 2.15
N ASN A 270 12.85 16.88 3.42
CA ASN A 270 13.33 15.74 4.19
C ASN A 270 12.35 14.56 4.13
N TRP A 271 12.88 13.39 3.76
CA TRP A 271 12.26 12.08 4.00
C TRP A 271 12.60 11.55 5.39
#